data_AF-A0A536KQY2-F1
#
_entry.id   AF-A0A536KQY2-F1
#
_cell.length_a   1.000
_cell.length_b   1.000
_cell.length_c   1.000
_cell.angle_alpha   90.00
_cell.angle_beta   90.00
_cell.angle_gamma   90.00
#
_symmetry.space_group_name_H-M   'P 1'
#
loop_
_entity.id
_entity.type
_entity.pdbx_description
1 polymer ?
#
loop_
_entity_poly.entity_id
_entity_poly.type
_entity_poly.pdbx_seq_one_letter_code
_entity_poly.pdbx_strand_id
1 'polypeptide(L)'
;AINFPDGSITRLATSTQVGIIEATLDSHGRLHHANLQQEVGRTLSTVQRLAGGGQFAVKGHGIDAEARGTEFEIYVRPDGTILVKLFVGKLQLGARQNSVSLNAGQQAVVDGGGRAGSPAAIAPEPGDPFLLSNGPSGSETVAGNGNQKGTLQTSPSPAPLAQGSTATTAVYDTPGGDLTVALSYPGSLMKLEILNAQNQVVATGQGPPPIVVRVPAVPPGAYVGRVTGISLAAPEAWSASFATNPPCRTTQASDFGDAGPVRLGIADSDVKNAFAGSGLGDAGVNLDPTAGGAAVSTHFNYSGTNLAGTAAIYAAPPLLGVTLVAASVNGIPVTSQVAAQLARYGGRPLGTVAMGLSVDRVYGCKGPQGGLMVIEGHR
;
A
#
# COMPACT_ATOMS: atom_id res chain seq x y z
N ALA A 1 -3.72 4.61 6.08
CA ALA A 1 -3.57 3.17 5.80
C ALA A 1 -2.36 2.64 6.54
N ILE A 2 -2.30 1.35 6.82
CA ILE A 2 -1.13 0.64 7.33
C ILE A 2 -0.48 -0.04 6.14
N ASN A 3 0.77 0.30 5.85
CA ASN A 3 1.56 -0.36 4.80
C ASN A 3 2.51 -1.33 5.49
N PHE A 4 2.46 -2.60 5.10
CA PHE A 4 3.36 -3.62 5.59
C PHE A 4 4.61 -3.72 4.70
N PRO A 5 5.77 -4.12 5.24
CA PRO A 5 7.01 -4.23 4.48
C PRO A 5 6.95 -5.19 3.29
N ASP A 6 6.05 -6.18 3.30
CA ASP A 6 5.84 -7.10 2.17
C ASP A 6 5.01 -6.50 1.03
N GLY A 7 4.52 -5.26 1.20
CA GLY A 7 3.64 -4.58 0.27
C GLY A 7 2.16 -4.93 0.44
N SER A 8 1.80 -5.66 1.50
CA SER A 8 0.42 -5.76 1.93
C SER A 8 -0.04 -4.41 2.49
N ILE A 9 -1.30 -4.07 2.28
CA ILE A 9 -1.86 -2.77 2.69
C ILE A 9 -3.17 -3.02 3.42
N THR A 10 -3.34 -2.39 4.58
CA THR A 10 -4.64 -2.31 5.26
C THR A 10 -5.12 -0.86 5.30
N ARG A 11 -6.22 -0.58 4.60
CA ARG A 11 -6.91 0.70 4.62
C ARG A 11 -7.94 0.71 5.74
N LEU A 12 -8.16 1.86 6.36
CA LEU A 12 -9.10 2.06 7.45
C LEU A 12 -10.11 3.11 7.01
N ALA A 13 -11.40 2.81 7.16
CA ALA A 13 -12.45 3.82 7.01
C ALA A 13 -12.45 4.79 8.19
N THR A 14 -13.18 5.89 8.07
CA THR A 14 -13.44 6.79 9.21
C THR A 14 -14.05 6.02 10.39
N SER A 15 -13.74 6.46 11.60
CA SER A 15 -14.23 5.83 12.84
C SER A 15 -13.85 4.34 13.00
N THR A 16 -12.74 3.92 12.39
CA THR A 16 -12.19 2.56 12.54
C THR A 16 -11.11 2.55 13.60
N GLN A 17 -11.17 1.59 14.52
CA GLN A 17 -10.14 1.37 15.53
C GLN A 17 -9.47 0.02 15.29
N VAL A 18 -8.17 0.08 15.01
CA VAL A 18 -7.32 -1.10 14.79
C VAL A 18 -6.10 -1.01 15.69
N GLY A 19 -5.86 -2.06 16.47
CA GLY A 19 -4.59 -2.32 17.13
C GLY A 19 -3.75 -3.28 16.28
N ILE A 20 -2.44 -3.13 16.26
CA ILE A 20 -1.54 -4.18 15.76
C ILE A 20 -1.10 -4.96 17.00
N ILE A 21 -1.59 -6.18 17.19
CA ILE A 21 -1.21 -7.01 18.35
C ILE A 21 0.15 -7.64 18.10
N GLU A 22 0.38 -8.06 16.87
CA GLU A 22 1.60 -8.77 16.49
C GLU A 22 1.89 -8.50 15.02
N ALA A 23 3.12 -8.14 14.70
CA ALA A 23 3.61 -8.18 13.34
C ALA A 23 5.01 -8.79 13.41
N THR A 24 5.17 -10.01 12.93
CA THR A 24 6.46 -10.68 12.84
C THR A 24 6.93 -10.64 11.40
N LEU A 25 8.19 -10.25 11.24
CA LEU A 25 8.92 -10.36 9.98
C LEU A 25 9.84 -11.58 10.08
N ASP A 26 10.03 -12.30 8.97
CA ASP A 26 11.05 -13.34 8.90
C ASP A 26 12.47 -12.73 8.89
N SER A 27 13.50 -13.56 8.90
CA SER A 27 14.91 -13.11 8.85
C SER A 27 15.28 -12.29 7.62
N HIS A 28 14.43 -12.30 6.58
CA HIS A 28 14.59 -11.56 5.33
C HIS A 28 13.73 -10.29 5.29
N GLY A 29 13.10 -9.90 6.40
CA GLY A 29 12.28 -8.69 6.48
C GLY A 29 10.92 -8.81 5.79
N ARG A 30 10.50 -10.03 5.42
CA ARG A 30 9.20 -10.30 4.82
C ARG A 30 8.17 -10.54 5.92
N LEU A 31 6.93 -10.10 5.69
CA LEU A 31 5.85 -10.34 6.65
C LEU A 31 5.58 -11.84 6.81
N HIS A 32 5.78 -12.33 8.02
CA HIS A 32 5.56 -13.72 8.41
C HIS A 32 4.21 -13.89 9.13
N HIS A 33 3.84 -12.95 10.00
CA HIS A 33 2.52 -12.91 10.63
C HIS A 33 2.11 -11.46 10.86
N ALA A 34 0.88 -11.09 10.54
CA ALA A 34 0.26 -9.88 11.08
C ALA A 34 -1.05 -10.25 11.79
N ASN A 35 -1.12 -9.96 13.08
CA ASN A 35 -2.34 -9.95 13.86
C ASN A 35 -2.78 -8.51 14.05
N LEU A 36 -3.81 -8.13 13.31
CA LEU A 36 -4.55 -6.91 13.59
C LEU A 36 -5.65 -7.23 14.60
N GLN A 37 -5.94 -6.32 15.51
CA GLN A 37 -7.15 -6.32 16.32
C GLN A 37 -8.04 -5.22 15.77
N GLN A 38 -9.28 -5.52 15.40
CA GLN A 38 -10.22 -4.48 15.00
C GLN A 38 -11.38 -4.50 15.99
N GLU A 39 -11.53 -3.42 16.74
CA GLU A 39 -12.59 -3.29 17.74
C GLU A 39 -13.89 -2.80 17.10
N VAL A 40 -13.79 -1.86 16.15
CA VAL A 40 -14.93 -1.28 15.45
C VAL A 40 -14.51 -0.70 14.09
N GLY A 41 -15.46 -0.60 13.17
CA GLY A 41 -15.30 0.10 11.89
C GLY A 41 -14.93 -0.83 10.76
N ARG A 42 -14.38 -0.29 9.67
CA ARG A 42 -14.14 -1.01 8.41
C ARG A 42 -12.68 -0.96 8.01
N THR A 43 -12.15 -2.11 7.63
CA THR A 43 -10.85 -2.22 7.00
C THR A 43 -10.94 -2.93 5.67
N LEU A 44 -10.03 -2.58 4.76
CA LEU A 44 -9.78 -3.32 3.54
C LEU A 44 -8.32 -3.74 3.56
N SER A 45 -8.07 -5.04 3.42
CA SER A 45 -6.73 -5.60 3.36
C SER A 45 -6.44 -6.22 2.00
N THR A 46 -5.38 -5.73 1.35
CA THR A 46 -4.79 -6.32 0.14
C THR A 46 -3.52 -7.04 0.56
N VAL A 47 -3.55 -8.37 0.56
CA VAL A 47 -2.44 -9.21 1.03
C VAL A 47 -1.64 -9.72 -0.15
N GLN A 48 -0.33 -9.47 -0.15
CA GLN A 48 0.54 -9.94 -1.23
C GLN A 48 0.66 -11.46 -1.23
N ARG A 49 0.81 -12.02 -2.43
CA ARG A 49 1.07 -13.45 -2.59
C ARG A 49 2.55 -13.73 -2.33
N LEU A 50 2.91 -14.11 -1.11
CA LEU A 50 4.29 -14.46 -0.76
C LEU A 50 4.54 -15.98 -0.85
N ALA A 51 5.78 -16.35 -1.17
CA ALA A 51 6.25 -17.74 -1.27
C ALA A 51 6.41 -18.45 0.10
N GLY A 52 6.24 -17.75 1.24
CA GLY A 52 6.54 -18.25 2.59
C GLY A 52 5.35 -18.39 3.54
N GLY A 53 4.15 -17.95 3.15
CA GLY A 53 2.91 -18.26 3.86
C GLY A 53 2.56 -17.48 5.12
N GLY A 54 2.47 -16.16 4.99
CA GLY A 54 2.01 -15.31 6.08
C GLY A 54 0.54 -15.55 6.49
N GLN A 55 0.28 -15.42 7.80
CA GLN A 55 -1.06 -15.40 8.39
C GLN A 55 -1.48 -13.96 8.65
N PHE A 56 -2.74 -13.62 8.35
CA PHE A 56 -3.31 -12.30 8.62
C PHE A 56 -4.59 -12.46 9.46
N ALA A 57 -4.48 -12.53 10.78
CA ALA A 57 -5.67 -12.60 11.62
C ALA A 57 -6.16 -11.19 11.96
N VAL A 58 -7.46 -10.95 11.82
CA VAL A 58 -8.11 -9.76 12.38
C VAL A 58 -8.90 -10.19 13.62
N LYS A 59 -8.29 -10.03 14.78
CA LYS A 59 -8.88 -10.33 16.07
C LYS A 59 -9.90 -9.25 16.44
N GLY A 60 -11.16 -9.51 16.15
CA GLY A 60 -12.32 -8.88 16.79
C GLY A 60 -13.35 -9.99 16.94
N HIS A 61 -13.80 -10.30 18.15
CA HIS A 61 -14.77 -11.37 18.41
C HIS A 61 -14.49 -12.77 17.80
N GLY A 62 -13.21 -13.15 17.60
CA GLY A 62 -12.81 -14.54 17.31
C GLY A 62 -12.88 -14.97 15.85
N ILE A 63 -12.39 -14.13 14.93
CA ILE A 63 -12.21 -14.48 13.51
C ILE A 63 -10.73 -14.69 13.17
N ASP A 64 -10.43 -15.80 12.52
CA ASP A 64 -9.14 -16.08 11.88
C ASP A 64 -9.33 -16.13 10.35
N ALA A 65 -8.54 -15.34 9.62
CA ALA A 65 -8.57 -15.29 8.17
C ALA A 65 -7.19 -15.68 7.62
N GLU A 66 -7.06 -16.84 6.97
CA GLU A 66 -5.83 -17.14 6.23
C GLU A 66 -5.95 -16.58 4.81
N ALA A 67 -5.16 -15.54 4.54
CA ALA A 67 -5.26 -14.73 3.34
C ALA A 67 -3.91 -14.71 2.60
N ARG A 68 -3.91 -15.06 1.31
CA ARG A 68 -2.73 -15.03 0.43
C ARG A 68 -3.11 -14.55 -0.96
N GLY A 69 -2.52 -13.46 -1.42
CA GLY A 69 -2.92 -12.88 -2.71
C GLY A 69 -4.42 -12.55 -2.74
N THR A 70 -4.96 -12.15 -1.59
CA THR A 70 -6.37 -11.87 -1.39
C THR A 70 -6.59 -10.39 -1.19
N GLU A 71 -7.77 -9.93 -1.55
CA GLU A 71 -8.28 -8.61 -1.23
C GLU A 71 -9.61 -8.78 -0.55
N PHE A 72 -9.73 -8.33 0.70
CA PHE A 72 -10.94 -8.52 1.50
C PHE A 72 -11.22 -7.34 2.41
N GLU A 73 -12.50 -7.07 2.66
CA GLU A 73 -12.97 -6.09 3.64
C GLU A 73 -13.49 -6.80 4.88
N ILE A 74 -13.22 -6.20 6.05
CA ILE A 74 -13.82 -6.56 7.33
C ILE A 74 -14.52 -5.35 7.91
N TYR A 75 -15.83 -5.48 8.15
CA TYR A 75 -16.62 -4.50 8.89
C TYR A 75 -17.07 -5.10 10.23
N VAL A 76 -16.48 -4.61 11.31
CA VAL A 76 -16.97 -4.87 12.68
C VAL A 76 -18.03 -3.82 13.00
N ARG A 77 -19.29 -4.25 13.03
CA ARG A 77 -20.45 -3.37 13.23
C ARG A 77 -20.63 -3.02 14.71
N PRO A 78 -21.28 -1.89 15.02
CA PRO A 78 -21.58 -1.50 16.41
C PRO A 78 -22.42 -2.52 17.19
N ASP A 79 -23.17 -3.38 16.51
CA ASP A 79 -23.99 -4.45 17.12
C ASP A 79 -23.19 -5.74 17.42
N GLY A 80 -21.87 -5.74 17.16
CA GLY A 80 -20.99 -6.88 17.37
C GLY A 80 -21.01 -7.92 16.25
N THR A 81 -21.81 -7.73 15.20
CA THR A 81 -21.73 -8.58 14.00
C THR A 81 -20.54 -8.19 13.14
N ILE A 82 -20.01 -9.16 12.38
CA ILE A 82 -18.86 -8.94 11.50
C ILE A 82 -19.24 -9.32 10.07
N LEU A 83 -19.12 -8.39 9.14
CA LEU A 83 -19.25 -8.66 7.72
C LEU A 83 -17.86 -8.79 7.10
N VAL A 84 -17.64 -9.87 6.36
CA VAL A 84 -16.41 -10.10 5.58
C VAL A 84 -16.79 -10.18 4.11
N LYS A 85 -16.15 -9.36 3.26
CA LYS A 85 -16.30 -9.39 1.80
C LYS A 85 -14.98 -9.78 1.16
N LEU A 86 -15.00 -10.69 0.20
CA LEU A 86 -13.81 -11.15 -0.52
C LEU A 86 -13.88 -10.71 -1.99
N PHE A 87 -12.97 -9.82 -2.39
CA PHE A 87 -12.92 -9.27 -3.74
C PHE A 87 -11.99 -10.07 -4.66
N VAL A 88 -10.86 -10.55 -4.13
CA VAL A 88 -9.85 -11.31 -4.89
C VAL A 88 -9.39 -12.51 -4.09
N GLY A 89 -9.16 -13.63 -4.76
CA GLY A 89 -8.58 -14.84 -4.19
C GLY A 89 -9.60 -15.77 -3.52
N LYS A 90 -9.15 -16.48 -2.50
CA LYS A 90 -9.94 -17.40 -1.66
C LYS A 90 -9.60 -17.14 -0.21
N LEU A 91 -10.60 -17.15 0.66
CA LEU A 91 -10.43 -16.90 2.08
C LEU A 91 -11.12 -18.00 2.88
N GLN A 92 -10.38 -18.61 3.80
CA GLN A 92 -10.98 -19.46 4.83
C GLN A 92 -11.28 -18.58 6.05
N LEU A 93 -12.56 -18.39 6.33
CA LEU A 93 -13.04 -17.65 7.49
C LEU A 93 -13.27 -18.63 8.64
N GLY A 94 -12.40 -18.62 9.64
CA GLY A 94 -12.63 -19.29 10.90
C GLY A 94 -13.46 -18.40 11.82
N ALA A 95 -14.62 -18.88 12.27
CA ALA A 95 -15.39 -18.27 13.35
C ALA A 95 -15.40 -19.22 14.56
N ARG A 96 -15.83 -18.73 15.73
CA ARG A 96 -15.81 -19.49 16.99
C ARG A 96 -16.54 -20.84 16.90
N GLN A 97 -17.66 -20.89 16.20
CA GLN A 97 -18.53 -22.08 16.16
C GLN A 97 -18.36 -22.93 14.89
N ASN A 98 -17.85 -22.35 13.81
CA ASN A 98 -17.71 -23.01 12.51
C ASN A 98 -16.73 -22.25 11.62
N SER A 99 -16.42 -22.81 10.45
CA SER A 99 -15.64 -22.13 9.43
C SER A 99 -16.40 -22.10 8.11
N VAL A 100 -16.15 -21.08 7.28
CA VAL A 100 -16.74 -20.93 5.95
C VAL A 100 -15.67 -20.55 4.94
N SER A 101 -15.76 -21.11 3.73
CA SER A 101 -14.86 -20.76 2.63
C SER A 101 -15.52 -19.72 1.74
N LEU A 102 -14.83 -18.62 1.47
CA LEU A 102 -15.25 -17.57 0.56
C LEU A 102 -14.41 -17.63 -0.72
N ASN A 103 -15.07 -17.46 -1.86
CA ASN A 103 -14.45 -17.17 -3.15
C ASN A 103 -14.63 -15.68 -3.50
N ALA A 104 -13.81 -15.19 -4.43
CA ALA A 104 -13.95 -13.83 -4.94
C ALA A 104 -15.39 -13.50 -5.37
N GLY A 105 -15.87 -12.30 -5.00
CA GLY A 105 -17.24 -11.85 -5.20
C GLY A 105 -18.23 -12.28 -4.11
N GLN A 106 -17.78 -13.00 -3.08
CA GLN A 106 -18.63 -13.47 -1.98
C GLN A 106 -18.41 -12.70 -0.68
N GLN A 107 -19.42 -12.70 0.17
CA GLN A 107 -19.41 -12.17 1.53
C GLN A 107 -20.01 -13.18 2.51
N ALA A 108 -19.65 -13.08 3.79
CA ALA A 108 -20.31 -13.78 4.89
C ALA A 108 -20.44 -12.87 6.10
N VAL A 109 -21.46 -13.13 6.93
CA VAL A 109 -21.69 -12.44 8.20
C VAL A 109 -21.43 -13.41 9.33
N VAL A 110 -20.65 -12.99 10.32
CA VAL A 110 -20.49 -13.66 11.61
C VAL A 110 -21.39 -12.96 12.62
N ASP A 111 -22.26 -13.72 13.27
CA ASP A 111 -23.16 -13.20 14.30
C ASP A 111 -22.44 -12.95 15.64
N GLY A 112 -23.13 -12.28 16.57
CA GLY A 112 -22.58 -12.00 17.92
C GLY A 112 -22.31 -13.25 18.76
N GLY A 113 -22.82 -14.43 18.36
CA GLY A 113 -22.50 -15.72 18.95
C GLY A 113 -21.22 -16.37 18.39
N GLY A 114 -20.64 -15.78 17.33
CA GLY A 114 -19.46 -16.29 16.66
C GLY A 114 -19.75 -17.41 15.66
N ARG A 115 -20.96 -17.47 15.09
CA ARG A 115 -21.30 -18.38 13.99
C ARG A 115 -21.26 -17.64 12.66
N ALA A 116 -20.49 -18.15 11.70
CA ALA A 116 -20.48 -17.68 10.33
C ALA A 116 -21.70 -18.20 9.57
N GLY A 117 -22.43 -17.30 8.91
CA GLY A 117 -23.48 -17.62 7.95
C GLY A 117 -22.94 -18.15 6.62
N SER A 118 -23.85 -18.64 5.77
CA SER A 118 -23.50 -19.12 4.42
C SER A 118 -22.95 -17.99 3.55
N PRO A 119 -22.00 -18.26 2.64
CA PRO A 119 -21.52 -17.28 1.67
C PRO A 119 -22.66 -16.77 0.79
N ALA A 120 -22.69 -15.46 0.53
CA ALA A 120 -23.61 -14.77 -0.35
C ALA A 120 -22.84 -13.88 -1.33
N ALA A 121 -23.49 -13.37 -2.39
CA ALA A 121 -22.88 -12.37 -3.26
C ALA A 121 -22.61 -11.07 -2.48
N ILE A 122 -21.53 -10.35 -2.82
CA ILE A 122 -21.25 -9.04 -2.24
C ILE A 122 -22.41 -8.08 -2.53
N ALA A 123 -22.94 -7.46 -1.48
CA ALA A 123 -23.98 -6.45 -1.57
C ALA A 123 -23.43 -5.06 -1.19
N PRO A 124 -23.96 -3.98 -1.79
CA PRO A 124 -23.68 -2.63 -1.33
C PRO A 124 -24.14 -2.43 0.12
N GLU A 125 -23.31 -1.78 0.93
CA GLU A 125 -23.63 -1.41 2.30
C GLU A 125 -23.57 0.12 2.45
N PRO A 126 -24.52 0.76 3.15
CA PRO A 126 -24.43 2.19 3.45
C PRO A 126 -23.11 2.54 4.14
N GLY A 127 -22.43 3.59 3.65
CA GLY A 127 -21.17 4.06 4.23
C GLY A 127 -19.95 3.18 3.93
N ASP A 128 -20.03 2.27 2.96
CA ASP A 128 -18.89 1.49 2.47
C ASP A 128 -17.97 2.34 1.56
N PRO A 129 -16.74 2.69 1.98
CA PRO A 129 -15.84 3.47 1.16
C PRO A 129 -15.01 2.62 0.18
N PHE A 130 -15.06 1.28 0.30
CA PHE A 130 -14.16 0.36 -0.38
C PHE A 130 -14.80 -0.36 -1.56
N LEU A 131 -16.12 -0.51 -1.58
CA LEU A 131 -16.83 -1.22 -2.65
C LEU A 131 -16.50 -0.72 -4.06
N LEU A 132 -16.32 0.60 -4.24
CA LEU A 132 -16.04 1.20 -5.55
C LEU A 132 -14.55 1.22 -5.90
N SER A 133 -13.66 1.06 -4.92
CA SER A 133 -12.22 1.02 -5.18
C SER A 133 -11.72 -0.38 -5.49
N ASN A 134 -12.43 -1.43 -5.07
CA ASN A 134 -11.90 -2.80 -5.03
C ASN A 134 -12.69 -3.80 -5.88
N GLY A 135 -12.13 -4.99 -6.05
CA GLY A 135 -12.68 -6.02 -6.92
C GLY A 135 -12.49 -5.76 -8.41
N PRO A 136 -13.01 -6.65 -9.28
CA PRO A 136 -12.64 -6.67 -10.70
C PRO A 136 -12.90 -5.37 -11.48
N SER A 137 -13.89 -4.59 -11.06
CA SER A 137 -14.25 -3.29 -11.65
C SER A 137 -13.94 -2.10 -10.73
N GLY A 138 -13.27 -2.34 -9.61
CA GLY A 138 -12.86 -1.31 -8.67
C GLY A 138 -11.79 -0.41 -9.25
N SER A 139 -11.82 0.87 -8.92
CA SER A 139 -10.91 1.86 -9.50
C SER A 139 -9.44 1.51 -9.24
N GLU A 140 -9.09 0.96 -8.08
CA GLU A 140 -7.73 0.59 -7.71
C GLU A 140 -7.22 -0.61 -8.52
N THR A 141 -8.04 -1.67 -8.61
CA THR A 141 -7.70 -2.85 -9.41
C THR A 141 -7.48 -2.48 -10.87
N VAL A 142 -8.36 -1.64 -11.42
CA VAL A 142 -8.31 -1.25 -12.83
C VAL A 142 -7.13 -0.30 -13.10
N ALA A 143 -6.88 0.68 -12.24
CA ALA A 143 -5.72 1.57 -12.37
C ALA A 143 -4.40 0.81 -12.17
N GLY A 144 -4.37 -0.21 -11.30
CA GLY A 144 -3.18 -1.01 -11.04
C GLY A 144 -2.79 -1.95 -12.18
N ASN A 145 -3.71 -2.26 -13.10
CA ASN A 145 -3.46 -3.20 -14.19
C ASN A 145 -2.46 -2.63 -15.21
N GLY A 146 -1.24 -3.19 -15.21
CA GLY A 146 -0.15 -2.76 -16.07
C GLY A 146 0.65 -1.57 -15.54
N ASN A 147 0.36 -1.12 -14.32
CA ASN A 147 1.10 -0.07 -13.63
C ASN A 147 1.90 -0.63 -12.45
N GLN A 148 2.83 0.19 -11.95
CA GLN A 148 3.61 -0.16 -10.78
C GLN A 148 2.73 -0.05 -9.53
N LYS A 149 2.43 -1.17 -8.86
CA LYS A 149 1.46 -1.22 -7.74
C LYS A 149 1.74 -0.21 -6.63
N GLY A 150 3.01 0.05 -6.31
CA GLY A 150 3.41 1.01 -5.29
C GLY A 150 3.10 2.48 -5.60
N THR A 151 2.67 2.79 -6.83
CA THR A 151 2.24 4.13 -7.26
C THR A 151 0.75 4.36 -7.08
N LEU A 152 -0.02 3.33 -6.69
CA LEU A 152 -1.48 3.46 -6.56
C LEU A 152 -1.87 4.47 -5.49
N GLN A 153 -2.77 5.38 -5.84
CA GLN A 153 -3.38 6.32 -4.91
C GLN A 153 -4.87 6.49 -5.22
N THR A 154 -5.70 6.23 -4.22
CA THR A 154 -7.16 6.22 -4.37
C THR A 154 -7.79 7.36 -3.62
N SER A 155 -8.70 8.06 -4.28
CA SER A 155 -9.59 9.08 -3.71
C SER A 155 -11.03 8.54 -3.73
N PRO A 156 -11.58 8.11 -2.59
CA PRO A 156 -13.01 7.84 -2.49
C PRO A 156 -13.80 9.15 -2.50
N SER A 157 -15.06 9.10 -2.94
CA SER A 157 -15.95 10.25 -2.88
C SER A 157 -16.20 10.66 -1.42
N PRO A 158 -15.99 11.92 -1.03
CA PRO A 158 -16.32 12.39 0.32
C PRO A 158 -17.84 12.41 0.56
N ALA A 159 -18.62 12.61 -0.51
CA ALA A 159 -20.07 12.53 -0.52
C ALA A 159 -20.56 12.07 -1.90
N PRO A 160 -21.78 11.50 -2.00
CA PRO A 160 -22.41 11.21 -3.28
C PRO A 160 -22.50 12.46 -4.17
N LEU A 161 -22.19 12.31 -5.44
CA LEU A 161 -22.21 13.38 -6.43
C LEU A 161 -23.61 13.51 -7.04
N ALA A 162 -24.18 14.71 -7.05
CA ALA A 162 -25.45 14.98 -7.72
C ALA A 162 -25.28 15.30 -9.22
N GLN A 163 -26.37 15.26 -10.00
CA GLN A 163 -26.35 15.65 -11.40
C GLN A 163 -25.86 17.10 -11.58
N GLY A 164 -25.00 17.32 -12.57
CA GLY A 164 -24.38 18.61 -12.88
C GLY A 164 -23.29 19.05 -11.89
N SER A 165 -23.12 18.35 -10.77
CA SER A 165 -22.12 18.68 -9.76
C SER A 165 -20.76 18.11 -10.12
N THR A 166 -19.71 18.75 -9.60
CA THR A 166 -18.32 18.31 -9.74
C THR A 166 -17.68 18.05 -8.39
N ALA A 167 -16.72 17.12 -8.37
CA ALA A 167 -15.84 16.89 -7.23
C ALA A 167 -14.43 16.61 -7.72
N THR A 168 -13.44 16.90 -6.89
CA THR A 168 -12.02 16.67 -7.21
C THR A 168 -11.43 15.58 -6.34
N THR A 169 -10.49 14.82 -6.90
CA THR A 169 -9.67 13.87 -6.14
C THR A 169 -8.66 14.60 -5.25
N ALA A 170 -7.99 13.86 -4.36
CA ALA A 170 -6.74 14.32 -3.79
C ALA A 170 -5.69 14.53 -4.91
N VAL A 171 -4.70 15.38 -4.63
CA VAL A 171 -3.56 15.62 -5.52
C VAL A 171 -2.73 14.34 -5.64
N TYR A 172 -2.36 14.01 -6.87
CA TYR A 172 -1.45 12.93 -7.20
C TYR A 172 -0.16 13.48 -7.78
N ASP A 173 0.92 13.43 -6.99
CA ASP A 173 2.25 13.82 -7.41
C ASP A 173 2.97 12.67 -8.11
N THR A 174 3.47 12.92 -9.31
CA THR A 174 4.19 11.92 -10.11
C THR A 174 5.52 12.46 -10.61
N PRO A 175 6.58 11.63 -10.66
CA PRO A 175 7.83 11.94 -11.36
C PRO A 175 7.69 11.88 -12.90
N GLY A 176 6.47 11.75 -13.41
CA GLY A 176 6.17 11.63 -14.84
C GLY A 176 6.06 10.18 -15.33
N GLY A 177 5.91 10.01 -16.64
CA GLY A 177 5.72 8.72 -17.29
C GLY A 177 4.26 8.47 -17.71
N ASP A 178 3.87 7.22 -17.88
CA ASP A 178 2.49 6.90 -18.27
C ASP A 178 1.57 6.95 -17.06
N LEU A 179 0.56 7.82 -17.11
CA LEU A 179 -0.45 7.99 -16.07
C LEU A 179 -1.73 7.23 -16.45
N THR A 180 -2.23 6.40 -15.53
CA THR A 180 -3.54 5.78 -15.63
C THR A 180 -4.42 6.28 -14.51
N VAL A 181 -5.65 6.67 -14.85
CA VAL A 181 -6.68 7.03 -13.88
C VAL A 181 -7.93 6.22 -14.18
N ALA A 182 -8.42 5.49 -13.17
CA ALA A 182 -9.69 4.77 -13.27
C ALA A 182 -10.71 5.39 -12.34
N LEU A 183 -11.96 5.50 -12.79
CA LEU A 183 -13.10 6.00 -12.03
C LEU A 183 -14.20 4.95 -12.04
N SER A 184 -14.65 4.55 -10.84
CA SER A 184 -15.71 3.58 -10.62
C SER A 184 -16.87 4.22 -9.86
N TYR A 185 -18.09 3.85 -10.24
CA TYR A 185 -19.37 4.32 -9.69
C TYR A 185 -20.46 3.27 -10.01
N PRO A 186 -21.64 3.32 -9.35
CA PRO A 186 -22.66 2.27 -9.45
C PRO A 186 -23.26 2.01 -10.83
N GLY A 187 -23.39 3.03 -11.71
CA GLY A 187 -23.90 2.78 -13.07
C GLY A 187 -24.43 3.98 -13.85
N SER A 188 -24.49 5.19 -13.26
CA SER A 188 -24.94 6.40 -13.97
C SER A 188 -23.98 6.87 -15.08
N LEU A 189 -24.28 7.97 -15.78
CA LEU A 189 -23.32 8.59 -16.69
C LEU A 189 -22.48 9.64 -15.93
N MET A 190 -21.18 9.38 -15.80
CA MET A 190 -20.22 10.33 -15.24
C MET A 190 -19.12 10.68 -16.26
N LYS A 191 -18.46 11.81 -16.04
CA LYS A 191 -17.27 12.25 -16.78
C LYS A 191 -16.10 12.40 -15.81
N LEU A 192 -14.92 11.98 -16.24
CA LEU A 192 -13.64 12.18 -15.57
C LEU A 192 -12.77 13.09 -16.45
N GLU A 193 -12.29 14.19 -15.90
CA GLU A 193 -11.27 15.04 -16.51
C GLU A 193 -10.00 14.97 -15.67
N ILE A 194 -8.85 14.86 -16.31
CA ILE A 194 -7.54 14.90 -15.64
C ILE A 194 -6.96 16.29 -15.84
N LEU A 195 -6.64 16.96 -14.74
CA LEU A 195 -6.09 18.31 -14.72
C LEU A 195 -4.63 18.27 -14.27
N ASN A 196 -3.78 19.07 -14.92
CA ASN A 196 -2.43 19.34 -14.45
C ASN A 196 -2.41 20.46 -13.38
N ALA A 197 -1.23 20.78 -12.85
CA ALA A 197 -1.02 21.84 -11.87
C ALA A 197 -1.48 23.25 -12.33
N GLN A 198 -1.62 23.47 -13.64
CA GLN A 198 -2.13 24.72 -14.23
C GLN A 198 -3.65 24.70 -14.43
N ASN A 199 -4.36 23.71 -13.88
CA ASN A 199 -5.80 23.47 -14.08
C ASN A 199 -6.21 23.25 -15.55
N GLN A 200 -5.27 22.86 -16.40
CA GLN A 200 -5.56 22.51 -17.79
C GLN A 200 -5.99 21.05 -17.86
N VAL A 201 -7.08 20.79 -18.59
CA VAL A 201 -7.53 19.42 -18.87
C VAL A 201 -6.55 18.78 -19.85
N VAL A 202 -5.82 17.77 -19.39
CA VAL A 202 -4.86 17.01 -20.21
C VAL A 202 -5.47 15.75 -20.81
N ALA A 203 -6.55 15.24 -20.22
CA ALA A 203 -7.31 14.11 -20.74
C ALA A 203 -8.73 14.08 -20.18
N THR A 204 -9.63 13.37 -20.87
CA THR A 204 -11.03 13.22 -20.47
C THR A 204 -11.54 11.82 -20.83
N GLY A 205 -12.49 11.32 -20.04
CA GLY A 205 -13.22 10.09 -20.28
C GLY A 205 -14.66 10.21 -19.79
N GLN A 206 -15.59 9.55 -20.48
CA GLN A 206 -17.01 9.53 -20.14
C GLN A 206 -17.60 8.21 -20.62
N GLY A 207 -18.49 7.59 -19.86
CA GLY A 207 -19.10 6.32 -20.27
C GLY A 207 -19.73 5.53 -19.13
N PRO A 208 -19.91 4.21 -19.29
CA PRO A 208 -20.22 3.30 -18.19
C PRO A 208 -18.97 3.07 -17.29
N PRO A 209 -19.17 2.65 -16.03
CA PRO A 209 -18.08 2.35 -15.11
C PRO A 209 -17.44 0.98 -15.44
N PRO A 210 -16.13 0.79 -15.20
CA PRO A 210 -15.16 1.81 -14.83
C PRO A 210 -14.74 2.65 -16.05
N ILE A 211 -14.66 3.98 -15.88
CA ILE A 211 -13.99 4.84 -16.86
C ILE A 211 -12.49 4.69 -16.65
N VAL A 212 -11.74 4.42 -17.71
CA VAL A 212 -10.27 4.34 -17.67
C VAL A 212 -9.68 5.37 -18.62
N VAL A 213 -8.91 6.29 -18.08
CA VAL A 213 -8.18 7.30 -18.84
C VAL A 213 -6.69 7.00 -18.73
N ARG A 214 -6.01 6.91 -19.88
CA ARG A 214 -4.56 6.73 -19.97
C ARG A 214 -3.96 7.95 -20.64
N VAL A 215 -2.97 8.54 -20.00
CA VAL A 215 -2.24 9.72 -20.49
C VAL A 215 -0.77 9.33 -20.61
N PRO A 216 -0.27 9.09 -21.83
CA PRO A 216 1.11 8.66 -22.02
C PRO A 216 2.07 9.83 -21.74
N ALA A 217 3.25 9.50 -21.22
CA ALA A 217 4.37 10.42 -21.05
C ALA A 217 4.02 11.79 -20.41
N VAL A 218 3.23 11.78 -19.32
CA VAL A 218 2.99 13.01 -18.57
C VAL A 218 4.29 13.53 -17.96
N PRO A 219 4.52 14.85 -17.93
CA PRO A 219 5.66 15.42 -17.24
C PRO A 219 5.58 15.19 -15.72
N PRO A 220 6.70 15.32 -14.99
CA PRO A 220 6.66 15.40 -13.54
C PRO A 220 5.76 16.55 -13.08
N GLY A 221 4.90 16.29 -12.09
CA GLY A 221 4.01 17.31 -11.54
C GLY A 221 2.82 16.74 -10.76
N ALA A 222 1.98 17.68 -10.29
CA ALA A 222 0.74 17.40 -9.59
C ALA A 222 -0.43 17.23 -10.58
N TYR A 223 -1.24 16.20 -10.36
CA TYR A 223 -2.44 15.90 -11.14
C TYR A 223 -3.66 15.73 -10.24
N VAL A 224 -4.83 16.16 -10.72
CA VAL A 224 -6.12 16.01 -10.04
C VAL A 224 -7.15 15.48 -11.02
N GLY A 225 -8.01 14.58 -10.56
CA GLY A 225 -9.20 14.15 -11.31
C GLY A 225 -10.39 15.02 -10.94
N ARG A 226 -11.07 15.59 -11.94
CA ARG A 226 -12.37 16.23 -11.77
C ARG A 226 -13.46 15.29 -12.26
N VAL A 227 -14.28 14.82 -11.33
CA VAL A 227 -15.44 13.96 -11.59
C VAL A 227 -16.67 14.84 -11.75
N THR A 228 -17.43 14.67 -12.83
CA THR A 228 -18.66 15.40 -13.10
C THR A 228 -19.82 14.42 -13.25
N GLY A 229 -20.92 14.66 -12.53
CA GLY A 229 -22.15 13.91 -12.71
C GLY A 229 -22.91 14.41 -13.95
N ILE A 230 -23.09 13.58 -14.98
CA ILE A 230 -23.73 14.00 -16.24
C ILE A 230 -25.22 13.66 -16.25
N SER A 231 -25.55 12.38 -16.04
CA SER A 231 -26.93 11.91 -15.97
C SER A 231 -27.05 10.93 -14.81
N LEU A 232 -27.69 11.38 -13.73
CA LEU A 232 -27.81 10.64 -12.48
C LEU A 232 -29.27 10.65 -12.02
N ALA A 233 -29.85 9.46 -11.82
CA ALA A 233 -31.21 9.34 -11.30
C ALA A 233 -31.30 9.74 -9.81
N ALA A 234 -30.20 9.59 -9.08
CA ALA A 234 -30.00 10.01 -7.69
C ALA A 234 -28.51 10.30 -7.45
N PRO A 235 -28.12 11.02 -6.39
CA PRO A 235 -26.72 11.22 -6.07
C PRO A 235 -25.96 9.88 -5.91
N GLU A 236 -24.82 9.74 -6.59
CA GLU A 236 -24.03 8.50 -6.59
C GLU A 236 -22.64 8.70 -6.00
N ALA A 237 -22.20 7.76 -5.17
CA ALA A 237 -20.81 7.69 -4.73
C ALA A 237 -19.89 7.34 -5.91
N TRP A 238 -18.61 7.69 -5.77
CA TRP A 238 -17.59 7.41 -6.77
C TRP A 238 -16.25 7.09 -6.10
N SER A 239 -15.34 6.45 -6.84
CA SER A 239 -13.96 6.27 -6.42
C SER A 239 -13.05 6.42 -7.62
N ALA A 240 -12.00 7.23 -7.49
CA ALA A 240 -10.99 7.39 -8.52
C ALA A 240 -9.62 6.95 -8.00
N SER A 241 -8.87 6.20 -8.81
CA SER A 241 -7.52 5.76 -8.48
C SER A 241 -6.54 6.16 -9.57
N PHE A 242 -5.40 6.68 -9.14
CA PHE A 242 -4.26 7.06 -9.97
C PHE A 242 -3.17 6.01 -9.83
N ALA A 243 -2.47 5.72 -10.92
CA ALA A 243 -1.28 4.89 -10.93
C ALA A 243 -0.38 5.28 -12.10
N THR A 244 0.92 5.05 -11.95
CA THR A 244 1.90 5.26 -13.02
C THR A 244 2.78 4.02 -13.22
N ASN A 245 3.41 3.93 -14.39
CA ASN A 245 4.44 2.92 -14.65
C ASN A 245 5.80 3.56 -15.00
N PRO A 246 6.39 4.32 -14.07
CA PRO A 246 7.67 4.98 -14.30
C PRO A 246 8.80 3.93 -14.44
N PRO A 247 9.82 4.18 -15.28
CA PRO A 247 10.93 3.24 -15.48
C PRO A 247 11.58 2.81 -14.16
N CYS A 248 11.90 1.52 -14.06
CA CYS A 248 12.63 0.97 -12.92
C CYS A 248 14.14 1.11 -13.12
N ARG A 249 14.69 2.25 -12.70
CA ARG A 249 16.12 2.59 -12.81
C ARG A 249 16.54 3.47 -11.63
N THR A 250 17.84 3.53 -11.39
CA THR A 250 18.41 4.45 -10.41
C THR A 250 18.13 5.90 -10.78
N THR A 251 17.72 6.70 -9.81
CA THR A 251 17.48 8.14 -9.97
C THR A 251 17.89 8.89 -8.70
N GLN A 252 18.38 10.11 -8.87
CA GLN A 252 18.83 10.99 -7.80
C GLN A 252 17.85 12.15 -7.62
N ALA A 253 17.87 12.79 -6.45
CA ALA A 253 17.01 13.94 -6.18
C ALA A 253 17.26 15.10 -7.17
N SER A 254 18.50 15.23 -7.64
CA SER A 254 18.94 16.22 -8.62
C SER A 254 18.41 15.99 -10.04
N ASP A 255 17.87 14.82 -10.33
CA ASP A 255 17.22 14.53 -11.61
C ASP A 255 15.86 15.26 -11.72
N PHE A 256 15.41 15.87 -10.61
CA PHE A 256 14.16 16.60 -10.46
C PHE A 256 14.45 18.05 -10.07
N GLY A 257 13.56 18.96 -10.48
CA GLY A 257 13.68 20.39 -10.16
C GLY A 257 13.59 20.68 -8.66
N ASP A 258 13.93 21.92 -8.30
CA ASP A 258 14.00 22.31 -6.88
C ASP A 258 12.65 22.43 -6.16
N ALA A 259 11.57 22.53 -6.93
CA ALA A 259 10.19 22.50 -6.45
C ALA A 259 9.41 21.42 -7.21
N GLY A 260 8.71 20.56 -6.47
CA GLY A 260 7.80 19.56 -7.03
C GLY A 260 8.15 18.10 -6.70
N PRO A 261 7.58 17.15 -7.46
CA PRO A 261 7.74 15.72 -7.20
C PRO A 261 9.18 15.23 -7.40
N VAL A 262 9.61 14.34 -6.53
CA VAL A 262 10.94 13.72 -6.52
C VAL A 262 10.77 12.21 -6.55
N ARG A 263 11.65 11.52 -7.29
CA ARG A 263 11.77 10.06 -7.27
C ARG A 263 13.22 9.65 -7.09
N LEU A 264 13.50 8.88 -6.06
CA LEU A 264 14.81 8.28 -5.80
C LEU A 264 14.73 6.79 -6.10
N GLY A 265 15.58 6.32 -7.01
CA GLY A 265 15.76 4.91 -7.32
C GLY A 265 17.12 4.48 -6.78
N ILE A 266 17.12 3.56 -5.83
CA ILE A 266 18.32 3.09 -5.12
C ILE A 266 18.49 1.60 -5.42
N ALA A 267 19.62 1.24 -6.02
CA ALA A 267 20.02 -0.13 -6.28
C ALA A 267 21.00 -0.65 -5.21
N ASP A 268 21.18 -1.98 -5.16
CA ASP A 268 22.13 -2.65 -4.25
C ASP A 268 23.54 -2.06 -4.37
N SER A 269 23.95 -1.76 -5.60
CA SER A 269 25.26 -1.17 -5.90
C SER A 269 25.44 0.21 -5.27
N ASP A 270 24.38 1.02 -5.21
CA ASP A 270 24.47 2.37 -4.66
C ASP A 270 24.72 2.31 -3.16
N VAL A 271 24.00 1.43 -2.46
CA VAL A 271 24.19 1.19 -1.02
C VAL A 271 25.56 0.58 -0.76
N LYS A 272 25.98 -0.40 -1.55
CA LYS A 272 27.31 -1.02 -1.45
C LYS A 272 28.43 0.00 -1.63
N ASN A 273 28.30 0.88 -2.62
CA ASN A 273 29.28 1.95 -2.88
C ASN A 273 29.33 2.96 -1.72
N ALA A 274 28.18 3.31 -1.12
CA ALA A 274 28.13 4.17 0.05
C ALA A 274 28.84 3.54 1.27
N PHE A 275 28.70 2.22 1.48
CA PHE A 275 29.43 1.50 2.52
C PHE A 275 30.94 1.45 2.26
N ALA A 276 31.35 1.18 1.03
CA ALA A 276 32.77 1.20 0.65
C ALA A 276 33.39 2.59 0.87
N GLY A 277 32.69 3.66 0.48
CA GLY A 277 33.12 5.05 0.72
C GLY A 277 33.20 5.43 2.19
N SER A 278 32.50 4.70 3.07
CA SER A 278 32.53 4.87 4.52
C SER A 278 33.62 4.02 5.21
N GLY A 279 34.45 3.32 4.44
CA GLY A 279 35.53 2.48 4.96
C GLY A 279 35.09 1.11 5.48
N LEU A 280 33.87 0.66 5.14
CA LEU A 280 33.40 -0.69 5.45
C LEU A 280 33.89 -1.66 4.37
N GLY A 281 34.69 -2.66 4.75
CA GLY A 281 35.23 -3.68 3.85
C GLY A 281 34.27 -4.86 3.64
N ASP A 282 34.45 -5.61 2.55
CA ASP A 282 33.68 -6.82 2.22
C ASP A 282 32.16 -6.67 2.37
N ALA A 283 31.64 -5.52 1.93
CA ALA A 283 30.22 -5.22 2.03
C ALA A 283 29.42 -5.97 0.96
N GLY A 284 28.50 -6.83 1.40
CA GLY A 284 27.42 -7.35 0.57
C GLY A 284 26.09 -6.71 0.97
N VAL A 285 25.34 -6.29 -0.04
CA VAL A 285 24.00 -5.69 0.11
C VAL A 285 23.05 -6.42 -0.82
N ASN A 286 21.84 -6.68 -0.32
CA ASN A 286 20.74 -7.22 -1.10
C ASN A 286 19.44 -6.48 -0.73
N LEU A 287 18.87 -5.76 -1.68
CA LEU A 287 17.53 -5.18 -1.59
C LEU A 287 16.52 -6.19 -2.14
N ASP A 288 15.57 -6.57 -1.29
CA ASP A 288 14.39 -7.33 -1.68
C ASP A 288 13.19 -6.38 -1.85
N PRO A 289 12.86 -5.95 -3.09
CA PRO A 289 11.81 -4.98 -3.36
C PRO A 289 10.41 -5.56 -3.10
N THR A 290 9.52 -4.75 -2.51
CA THR A 290 8.12 -5.13 -2.28
C THR A 290 7.15 -4.04 -2.75
N ALA A 291 5.84 -4.31 -2.83
CA ALA A 291 4.90 -3.30 -3.35
C ALA A 291 4.72 -2.06 -2.44
N GLY A 292 5.19 -2.09 -1.19
CA GLY A 292 5.03 -1.02 -0.20
C GLY A 292 6.30 -0.72 0.60
N GLY A 293 7.46 -1.19 0.13
CA GLY A 293 8.73 -1.03 0.81
C GLY A 293 9.86 -1.80 0.14
N ALA A 294 10.91 -2.05 0.93
CA ALA A 294 11.99 -2.98 0.60
C ALA A 294 12.58 -3.56 1.89
N ALA A 295 13.06 -4.79 1.83
CA ALA A 295 13.93 -5.35 2.86
C ALA A 295 15.39 -5.23 2.42
N VAL A 296 16.24 -4.66 3.27
CA VAL A 296 17.65 -4.45 3.01
C VAL A 296 18.45 -5.40 3.89
N SER A 297 19.08 -6.39 3.28
CA SER A 297 20.02 -7.29 3.95
C SER A 297 21.44 -6.83 3.68
N THR A 298 22.26 -6.76 4.72
CA THR A 298 23.64 -6.28 4.64
C THR A 298 24.56 -7.21 5.42
N HIS A 299 25.79 -7.36 4.93
CA HIS A 299 26.91 -7.86 5.73
C HIS A 299 28.16 -7.05 5.38
N PHE A 300 29.02 -6.81 6.35
CA PHE A 300 30.28 -6.11 6.15
C PHE A 300 31.28 -6.48 7.24
N ASN A 301 32.57 -6.30 6.95
CA ASN A 301 33.63 -6.42 7.93
C ASN A 301 34.05 -5.02 8.41
N TYR A 302 34.05 -4.83 9.73
CA TYR A 302 34.61 -3.64 10.37
C TYR A 302 35.70 -4.06 11.36
N SER A 303 36.95 -3.73 11.04
CA SER A 303 38.11 -4.01 11.90
C SER A 303 38.20 -5.48 12.36
N GLY A 304 37.97 -6.43 11.45
CA GLY A 304 38.00 -7.87 11.75
C GLY A 304 36.72 -8.41 12.39
N THR A 305 35.73 -7.57 12.68
CA THR A 305 34.41 -7.99 13.17
C THR A 305 33.42 -8.07 12.01
N ASN A 306 32.82 -9.24 11.82
CA ASN A 306 31.78 -9.42 10.82
C ASN A 306 30.43 -8.98 11.39
N LEU A 307 29.78 -8.05 10.70
CA LEU A 307 28.46 -7.55 11.04
C LEU A 307 27.51 -7.94 9.93
N ALA A 308 26.32 -8.40 10.29
CA ALA A 308 25.25 -8.65 9.32
C ALA A 308 23.91 -8.24 9.91
N GLY A 309 22.98 -7.82 9.06
CA GLY A 309 21.64 -7.48 9.51
C GLY A 309 20.67 -7.20 8.38
N THR A 310 19.39 -7.28 8.72
CA THR A 310 18.27 -7.04 7.84
C THR A 310 17.41 -5.92 8.41
N ALA A 311 17.08 -4.92 7.60
CA ALA A 311 16.16 -3.86 7.94
C ALA A 311 15.01 -3.78 6.93
N ALA A 312 13.80 -3.51 7.40
CA ALA A 312 12.65 -3.19 6.56
C ALA A 312 12.55 -1.66 6.41
N ILE A 313 12.40 -1.18 5.18
CA ILE A 313 12.23 0.23 4.84
C ILE A 313 10.86 0.43 4.22
N TYR A 314 10.13 1.45 4.68
CA TYR A 314 8.75 1.73 4.27
C TYR A 314 8.41 3.22 4.36
N ALA A 315 7.32 3.64 3.73
CA ALA A 315 6.84 5.01 3.85
C ALA A 315 6.15 5.22 5.22
N ALA A 316 6.59 6.21 5.98
CA ALA A 316 5.92 6.70 7.19
C ALA A 316 5.65 8.21 7.05
N PRO A 317 4.82 8.64 6.07
CA PRO A 317 4.73 10.04 5.66
C PRO A 317 4.54 11.00 6.85
N PRO A 318 5.27 12.13 6.87
CA PRO A 318 6.16 12.62 5.81
C PRO A 318 7.59 12.03 5.85
N LEU A 319 7.86 11.02 6.68
CA LEU A 319 9.19 10.46 6.94
C LEU A 319 9.40 9.11 6.25
N LEU A 320 10.66 8.68 6.22
CA LEU A 320 11.02 7.30 5.87
C LEU A 320 11.04 6.45 7.13
N GLY A 321 10.28 5.36 7.18
CA GLY A 321 10.30 4.40 8.29
C GLY A 321 11.38 3.34 8.11
N VAL A 322 12.07 2.98 9.19
CA VAL A 322 13.08 1.91 9.19
C VAL A 322 12.91 1.03 10.44
N THR A 323 12.82 -0.28 10.23
CA THR A 323 12.73 -1.27 11.32
C THR A 323 13.84 -2.30 11.18
N LEU A 324 14.69 -2.43 12.20
CA LEU A 324 15.66 -3.52 12.25
C LEU A 324 14.95 -4.84 12.53
N VAL A 325 15.17 -5.83 11.67
CA VAL A 325 14.49 -7.13 11.70
C VAL A 325 15.38 -8.19 12.32
N ALA A 326 16.64 -8.23 11.91
CA ALA A 326 17.63 -9.15 12.40
C ALA A 326 19.01 -8.50 12.39
N ALA A 327 19.87 -8.87 13.32
CA ALA A 327 21.27 -8.50 13.31
C ALA A 327 22.12 -9.64 13.90
N SER A 328 23.36 -9.75 13.47
CA SER A 328 24.35 -10.63 14.06
C SER A 328 25.74 -10.02 14.07
N VAL A 329 26.54 -10.40 15.06
CA VAL A 329 27.96 -10.07 15.19
C VAL A 329 28.74 -11.38 15.18
N ASN A 330 29.65 -11.55 14.22
CA ASN A 330 30.39 -12.79 13.99
C ASN A 330 29.48 -14.03 13.89
N GLY A 331 28.32 -13.87 13.27
CA GLY A 331 27.31 -14.93 13.12
C GLY A 331 26.46 -15.19 14.37
N ILE A 332 26.71 -14.49 15.49
CA ILE A 332 25.92 -14.60 16.72
C ILE A 332 24.76 -13.59 16.65
N PRO A 333 23.48 -14.03 16.68
CA PRO A 333 22.34 -13.14 16.68
C PRO A 333 22.39 -12.16 17.86
N VAL A 334 22.22 -10.87 17.58
CA VAL A 334 22.11 -9.85 18.63
C VAL A 334 20.64 -9.65 18.99
N THR A 335 20.33 -9.67 20.27
CA THR A 335 18.95 -9.47 20.75
C THR A 335 18.49 -8.03 20.49
N SER A 336 17.18 -7.81 20.43
CA SER A 336 16.57 -6.49 20.21
C SER A 336 17.01 -5.42 21.21
N GLN A 337 17.44 -5.82 22.41
CA GLN A 337 17.99 -4.93 23.44
C GLN A 337 19.35 -4.33 23.05
N VAL A 338 20.20 -5.09 22.35
CA VAL A 338 21.51 -4.62 21.87
C VAL A 338 21.33 -3.74 20.62
N ALA A 339 20.39 -4.10 19.75
CA ALA A 339 19.99 -3.25 18.63
C ALA A 339 19.47 -1.86 19.07
N ALA A 340 18.64 -1.82 20.12
CA ALA A 340 18.16 -0.57 20.70
C ALA A 340 19.28 0.28 21.32
N GLN A 341 20.36 -0.34 21.80
CA GLN A 341 21.55 0.36 22.31
C GLN A 341 22.44 0.87 21.17
N LEU A 342 22.61 0.10 20.09
CA LEU A 342 23.31 0.54 18.87
C LEU A 342 22.64 1.78 18.23
N ALA A 343 21.30 1.81 18.22
CA ALA A 343 20.52 2.97 17.79
C ALA A 343 20.83 4.24 18.60
N ARG A 344 21.01 4.09 19.92
CA ARG A 344 21.31 5.20 20.85
C ARG A 344 22.74 5.70 20.69
N TYR A 345 23.69 4.82 20.37
CA TYR A 345 25.10 5.17 20.17
C TYR A 345 25.32 6.06 18.94
N GLY A 346 24.45 5.97 17.92
CA GLY A 346 24.46 6.82 16.72
C GLY A 346 23.75 8.18 16.88
N GLY A 347 23.19 8.49 18.06
CA GLY A 347 22.58 9.80 18.36
C GLY A 347 21.27 10.13 17.64
N ARG A 348 20.68 9.19 16.87
CA ARG A 348 19.40 9.38 16.16
C ARG A 348 18.51 8.14 16.30
N PRO A 349 17.20 8.30 16.58
CA PRO A 349 16.29 7.15 16.64
C PRO A 349 16.20 6.49 15.26
N LEU A 350 16.48 5.18 15.19
CA LEU A 350 16.43 4.40 13.94
C LEU A 350 15.02 4.29 13.34
N GLY A 351 13.96 4.66 14.07
CA GLY A 351 12.58 4.41 13.64
C GLY A 351 12.11 5.26 12.46
N THR A 352 12.67 6.46 12.28
CA THR A 352 12.30 7.36 11.17
C THR A 352 13.46 8.23 10.72
N VAL A 353 13.61 8.44 9.40
CA VAL A 353 14.65 9.25 8.79
C VAL A 353 14.02 10.42 8.02
N ALA A 354 14.48 11.65 8.29
CA ALA A 354 14.15 12.83 7.51
C ALA A 354 15.03 12.88 6.26
N MET A 355 14.40 12.96 5.08
CA MET A 355 15.07 12.86 3.78
C MET A 355 15.37 14.22 3.13
N GLY A 356 14.98 15.33 3.75
CA GLY A 356 14.99 16.66 3.09
C GLY A 356 13.89 16.83 2.03
N LEU A 357 12.91 15.92 2.03
CA LEU A 357 11.66 15.94 1.26
C LEU A 357 10.56 15.28 2.09
N SER A 358 9.30 15.57 1.80
CA SER A 358 8.15 14.83 2.34
C SER A 358 8.01 13.52 1.57
N VAL A 359 8.14 12.39 2.26
CA VAL A 359 7.97 11.06 1.65
C VAL A 359 6.48 10.77 1.47
N ASP A 360 6.07 10.49 0.24
CA ASP A 360 4.69 10.12 -0.09
C ASP A 360 4.52 8.60 -0.15
N ARG A 361 5.47 7.90 -0.77
CA ARG A 361 5.43 6.45 -0.95
C ARG A 361 6.82 5.83 -1.10
N VAL A 362 6.92 4.59 -0.66
CA VAL A 362 8.10 3.73 -0.84
C VAL A 362 7.62 2.42 -1.42
N TYR A 363 8.31 1.95 -2.45
CA TYR A 363 8.01 0.67 -3.08
C TYR A 363 9.23 0.15 -3.82
N GLY A 364 9.19 -1.11 -4.20
CA GLY A 364 10.23 -1.76 -4.94
C GLY A 364 9.82 -2.06 -6.38
N CYS A 365 10.79 -2.05 -7.28
CA CYS A 365 10.60 -2.49 -8.66
C CYS A 365 11.79 -3.35 -9.10
N LYS A 366 11.65 -4.08 -10.22
CA LYS A 366 12.74 -4.84 -10.82
C LYS A 366 13.06 -4.29 -12.19
N GLY A 367 14.31 -3.86 -12.37
CA GLY A 367 14.84 -3.31 -13.61
C GLY A 367 16.02 -4.13 -14.14
N PRO A 368 16.66 -3.68 -15.23
CA PRO A 368 17.85 -4.33 -15.78
C PRO A 368 19.03 -4.41 -14.79
N GLN A 369 19.05 -3.52 -13.80
CA GLN A 369 20.07 -3.44 -12.74
C GLN A 369 19.75 -4.33 -11.52
N GLY A 370 18.66 -5.09 -11.54
CA GLY A 370 18.21 -5.92 -10.42
C GLY A 370 17.03 -5.32 -9.65
N GLY A 371 16.97 -5.60 -8.35
CA GLY A 371 15.97 -5.01 -7.46
C GLY A 371 16.32 -3.57 -7.12
N LEU A 372 15.35 -2.67 -7.19
CA LEU A 372 15.49 -1.29 -6.77
C LEU A 372 14.47 -0.96 -5.70
N MET A 373 14.90 -0.22 -4.68
CA MET A 373 14.01 0.52 -3.81
C MET A 373 13.73 1.90 -4.41
N VAL A 374 12.47 2.28 -4.47
CA VAL A 374 12.00 3.56 -4.97
C VAL A 374 11.37 4.34 -3.82
N ILE A 375 11.79 5.59 -3.66
CA ILE A 375 11.21 6.56 -2.72
C ILE A 375 10.66 7.71 -3.56
N GLU A 376 9.35 7.97 -3.47
CA GLU A 376 8.74 9.15 -4.07
C GLU A 376 8.25 10.11 -2.99
N GLY A 377 8.30 11.40 -3.32
CA GLY A 377 7.88 12.46 -2.42
C GLY A 377 7.84 13.81 -3.11
N HIS A 378 7.72 14.87 -2.32
CA HIS A 378 7.74 16.25 -2.79
C HIS A 378 8.53 17.16 -1.85
N ARG A 379 9.06 18.26 -2.40
CA ARG A 379 9.79 19.30 -1.65
C ARG A 379 8.89 20.45 -1.22
#